data_AF-A0A7J2Y4Q3-F1
#
_entry.id   AF-A0A7J2Y4Q3-F1
#
_cell.length_a   1.000
_cell.length_b   1.000
_cell.length_c   1.000
_cell.angle_alpha   90.00
_cell.angle_beta   90.00
_cell.angle_gamma   90.00
#
_symmetry.space_group_name_H-M   'P 1'
#
loop_
_entity.id
_entity.type
_entity.pdbx_description
1 polymer ?
#
loop_
_entity_poly.entity_id
_entity_poly.type
_entity_poly.pdbx_seq_one_letter_code
_entity_poly.pdbx_strand_id
1 'polypeptide(L)'
;MGLKQFKCYVCGQDVCEKCRTVFGYTQEFVYTAPSAPAYISGVPVGGSAGGYVPRPPVYYTVCSSTCFDRWAWTKIAGGQVPLTNGQVWTLAGFTLEAILAQRAVKMYQDHVRQTRLATAKSLVEAEDFEAAAQAYQALGMWKEAGEVRRMARRQVVTQVHVNLNDLIEQLRKAGISTDYTCPACGGHIRISGETSLTKLASCEYCGSVMQTTDLVDFLAKVVGYR
;
A
#
# COMPACT_ATOMS: atom_id res chain seq x y z
N MET A 1 40.98 39.56 -2.46
CA MET A 1 40.23 38.85 -3.53
C MET A 1 38.92 38.36 -2.93
N GLY A 2 37.80 39.03 -3.25
CA GLY A 2 36.49 38.64 -2.73
C GLY A 2 35.95 37.41 -3.46
N LEU A 3 35.49 36.41 -2.70
CA LEU A 3 34.82 35.23 -3.28
C LEU A 3 33.50 35.69 -3.90
N LYS A 4 33.23 35.27 -5.14
CA LYS A 4 31.94 35.50 -5.80
C LYS A 4 30.83 34.82 -4.97
N GLN A 5 29.81 35.59 -4.58
CA GLN A 5 28.66 35.08 -3.85
C GLN A 5 27.67 34.43 -4.81
N PHE A 6 27.10 33.30 -4.42
CA PHE A 6 26.07 32.57 -5.15
C PHE A 6 24.90 32.26 -4.22
N LYS A 7 23.68 32.22 -4.75
CA LYS A 7 22.50 31.83 -3.96
C LYS A 7 22.24 30.33 -4.06
N CYS A 8 21.99 29.70 -2.92
CA CYS A 8 21.51 28.33 -2.86
C CYS A 8 20.13 28.22 -3.52
N TYR A 9 19.97 27.26 -4.43
CA TYR A 9 18.72 27.06 -5.15
C TYR A 9 17.52 26.74 -4.23
N VAL A 10 17.77 26.08 -3.10
CA VAL A 10 16.72 25.54 -2.22
C VAL A 10 16.36 26.50 -1.10
N CYS A 11 17.36 27.06 -0.39
CA CYS A 11 17.12 27.94 0.75
C CYS A 11 17.38 29.43 0.48
N GLY A 12 17.92 29.79 -0.69
CA GLY A 12 18.21 31.17 -1.07
C GLY A 12 19.41 31.80 -0.35
N GLN A 13 20.08 31.10 0.57
CA GLN A 13 21.23 31.62 1.30
C GLN A 13 22.42 31.89 0.38
N ASP A 14 23.15 32.96 0.67
CA ASP A 14 24.40 33.27 0.00
C ASP A 14 25.51 32.33 0.45
N VAL A 15 26.17 31.70 -0.51
CA VAL A 15 27.28 30.77 -0.33
C VAL A 15 28.49 31.22 -1.14
N CYS A 16 29.66 30.92 -0.59
CA CYS A 16 30.91 31.15 -1.28
C CYS A 16 31.05 30.21 -2.49
N GLU A 17 31.74 30.64 -3.54
CA GLU A 17 31.92 29.83 -4.77
C GLU A 17 32.54 28.44 -4.51
N LYS A 18 33.40 28.30 -3.50
CA LYS A 18 34.01 27.01 -3.10
C LYS A 18 33.14 26.16 -2.17
N CYS A 19 32.14 26.77 -1.55
CA CYS A 19 31.29 26.17 -0.53
C CYS A 19 30.03 25.54 -1.13
N ARG A 20 29.74 25.82 -2.41
CA ARG A 20 28.56 25.31 -3.11
C ARG A 20 28.80 23.90 -3.63
N THR A 21 27.76 23.08 -3.61
CA THR A 21 27.74 21.80 -4.31
C THR A 21 26.81 21.92 -5.51
N VAL A 22 27.32 21.66 -6.71
CA VAL A 22 26.48 21.54 -7.90
C VAL A 22 25.70 20.23 -7.75
N PHE A 23 24.37 20.32 -7.67
CA PHE A 23 23.55 19.10 -7.53
C PHE A 23 23.07 18.55 -8.87
N GLY A 24 22.98 19.41 -9.87
CA GLY A 24 22.49 19.02 -11.17
C GLY A 24 22.46 20.16 -12.16
N TYR A 25 22.01 19.84 -13.37
CA TYR A 25 21.82 20.80 -14.44
C TYR A 25 20.56 20.50 -15.24
N THR A 26 20.10 21.52 -15.98
CA THR A 26 19.10 21.37 -17.03
C THR A 26 19.76 21.67 -18.37
N GLN A 27 19.40 20.91 -19.41
CA GLN A 27 19.87 21.13 -20.77
C GLN A 27 18.66 21.36 -21.66
N GLU A 28 18.58 22.56 -22.23
CA GLU A 28 17.56 22.91 -23.20
C GLU A 28 18.07 22.63 -24.61
N PHE A 29 17.18 22.14 -25.47
CA PHE A 29 17.46 21.96 -26.88
C PHE A 29 16.65 22.99 -27.66
N VAL A 30 17.31 23.72 -28.54
CA VAL A 30 16.66 24.72 -29.39
C VAL A 30 16.72 24.26 -30.83
N TYR A 31 15.59 24.37 -31.52
CA TYR A 31 15.52 24.09 -32.94
C TYR A 31 16.24 25.19 -33.72
N THR A 32 17.23 24.78 -34.51
CA THR A 32 17.91 25.64 -35.48
C THR A 32 17.40 25.27 -36.86
N ALA A 33 16.86 26.23 -37.61
CA ALA A 33 16.36 25.98 -38.95
C ALA A 33 17.52 25.61 -39.90
N PRO A 34 17.29 24.71 -40.88
CA PRO A 34 18.29 24.42 -41.90
C PRO A 34 18.63 25.69 -42.68
N SER A 35 19.90 25.85 -43.01
CA SER A 35 20.41 26.97 -43.80
C SER A 35 21.21 26.42 -44.97
N ALA A 36 20.84 26.83 -46.19
CA ALA A 36 21.59 26.44 -47.39
C ALA A 36 23.05 26.93 -47.29
N PRO A 37 24.02 26.16 -47.81
CA PRO A 37 25.40 26.61 -47.91
C PRO A 37 25.49 27.86 -48.80
N ALA A 38 26.27 28.86 -48.39
CA ALA A 38 26.67 29.93 -49.29
C ALA A 38 27.78 29.41 -50.21
N TYR A 39 28.00 30.04 -51.37
CA TYR A 39 29.08 29.64 -52.28
C TYR A 39 30.03 30.81 -52.50
N ILE A 40 31.32 30.60 -52.24
CA ILE A 40 32.40 31.55 -52.52
C ILE A 40 33.28 30.92 -53.60
N SER A 41 33.34 31.52 -54.78
CA SER A 41 34.11 31.01 -55.93
C SER A 41 33.76 29.55 -56.29
N GLY A 42 32.49 29.18 -56.21
CA GLY A 42 32.01 27.82 -56.50
C GLY A 42 32.26 26.78 -55.39
N VAL A 43 32.91 27.18 -54.30
CA VAL A 43 33.12 26.32 -53.12
C VAL A 43 31.99 26.58 -52.11
N PRO A 44 31.27 25.55 -51.64
CA PRO A 44 30.28 25.72 -50.58
C PRO A 44 30.99 26.11 -49.27
N VAL A 45 30.57 27.20 -48.65
CA VAL A 45 31.08 27.73 -47.39
C VAL A 45 29.90 27.98 -46.45
N GLY A 46 29.94 27.35 -45.27
CA GLY A 46 28.85 27.40 -44.30
C GLY A 46 27.63 26.57 -44.72
N GLY A 47 26.50 26.79 -44.05
CA GLY A 47 25.30 25.96 -44.16
C GLY A 47 25.16 24.97 -43.01
N SER A 48 23.93 24.63 -42.67
CA SER A 48 23.60 23.65 -41.63
C SER A 48 22.37 22.86 -42.04
N ALA A 49 22.36 21.57 -41.70
CA ALA A 49 21.19 20.71 -41.91
C ALA A 49 20.02 21.07 -40.99
N GLY A 50 20.19 22.04 -40.08
CA GLY A 50 19.25 22.34 -39.02
C GLY A 50 19.13 21.20 -38.01
N GLY A 51 18.20 21.35 -37.06
CA GLY A 51 17.90 20.37 -36.03
C GLY A 51 17.95 20.94 -34.63
N TYR A 52 17.73 20.07 -33.64
CA TYR A 52 17.79 20.44 -32.23
C TYR A 52 19.24 20.45 -31.75
N VAL A 53 19.73 21.64 -31.40
CA VAL A 53 21.07 21.82 -30.83
C VAL A 53 20.96 22.11 -29.34
N PRO A 54 21.83 21.51 -28.51
CA PRO A 54 21.83 21.79 -27.08
C PRO A 54 22.34 23.20 -26.80
N ARG A 55 21.63 23.94 -25.94
CA ARG A 55 22.16 25.15 -25.31
C ARG A 55 23.17 24.77 -24.21
N PRO A 56 24.04 25.73 -23.81
CA PRO A 56 24.89 25.54 -22.64
C PRO A 56 24.04 25.15 -21.41
N PRO A 57 24.46 24.11 -20.65
CA PRO A 57 23.70 23.64 -19.51
C PRO A 57 23.66 24.69 -18.40
N VAL A 58 22.51 24.81 -17.73
CA VAL A 58 22.35 25.65 -16.55
C VAL A 58 22.58 24.79 -15.32
N TYR A 59 23.62 25.10 -14.56
CA TYR A 59 23.97 24.37 -13.34
C TYR A 59 23.29 24.97 -12.11
N TYR A 60 22.75 24.09 -11.27
CA TYR A 60 22.09 24.46 -10.03
C TYR A 60 22.89 23.98 -8.83
N THR A 61 22.98 24.84 -7.81
CA THR A 61 23.84 24.60 -6.64
C THR A 61 23.07 24.66 -5.34
N VAL A 62 23.52 23.90 -4.36
CA VAL A 62 23.02 23.87 -2.99
C VAL A 62 24.13 24.20 -2.00
N CYS A 63 23.75 24.68 -0.82
CA CYS A 63 24.69 25.00 0.26
C CYS A 63 25.16 23.77 1.05
N SER A 64 24.40 22.66 1.02
CA SER A 64 24.74 21.44 1.75
C SER A 64 24.01 20.21 1.20
N SER A 65 24.48 19.03 1.59
CA SER A 65 23.81 17.75 1.35
C SER A 65 22.41 17.68 1.97
N THR A 66 22.24 18.27 3.16
CA THR A 66 20.94 18.36 3.84
C THR A 66 19.95 19.27 3.10
N CYS A 67 20.44 20.34 2.47
CA CYS A 67 19.63 21.22 1.65
C CYS A 67 19.15 20.49 0.39
N PHE A 68 20.04 19.72 -0.23
CA PHE A 68 19.66 18.80 -1.31
C PHE A 68 18.61 17.78 -0.86
N ASP A 69 18.79 17.15 0.30
CA ASP A 69 17.85 16.13 0.80
C ASP A 69 16.45 16.68 0.98
N ARG A 70 16.32 17.89 1.53
CA ARG A 70 15.03 18.57 1.67
C ARG A 70 14.36 18.78 0.31
N TRP A 71 15.13 19.26 -0.67
CA TRP A 71 14.62 19.42 -2.03
C TRP A 71 14.22 18.08 -2.66
N ALA A 72 15.10 17.08 -2.64
CA ALA A 72 14.84 15.77 -3.22
C ALA A 72 13.62 15.12 -2.58
N TRP A 73 13.49 15.20 -1.25
CA TRP A 73 12.34 14.71 -0.51
C TRP A 73 11.05 15.38 -0.95
N THR A 74 11.02 16.71 -1.11
CA THR A 74 9.81 17.40 -1.58
C THR A 74 9.34 16.91 -2.95
N LYS A 75 10.27 16.51 -3.83
CA LYS A 75 9.95 15.95 -5.15
C LYS A 75 9.47 14.51 -5.04
N ILE A 76 10.19 13.68 -4.29
CA ILE A 76 9.89 12.26 -4.07
C ILE A 76 8.54 12.07 -3.37
N ALA A 77 8.30 12.78 -2.27
CA ALA A 77 7.01 12.76 -1.56
C ALA A 77 5.87 13.31 -2.43
N GLY A 78 6.19 14.21 -3.38
CA GLY A 78 5.26 14.69 -4.40
C GLY A 78 5.05 13.72 -5.57
N GLY A 79 5.57 12.49 -5.51
CA GLY A 79 5.39 11.45 -6.52
C GLY A 79 6.40 11.46 -7.66
N GLN A 80 7.44 12.30 -7.61
CA GLN A 80 8.51 12.28 -8.61
C GLN A 80 9.46 11.11 -8.36
N VAL A 81 9.83 10.40 -9.43
CA VAL A 81 10.70 9.23 -9.37
C VAL A 81 12.08 9.56 -9.94
N PRO A 82 13.17 9.20 -9.25
CA PRO A 82 14.51 9.23 -9.85
C PRO A 82 14.59 8.22 -11.00
N LEU A 83 14.86 8.70 -12.22
CA LEU A 83 14.99 7.88 -13.42
C LEU A 83 16.44 7.84 -13.88
N THR A 84 16.87 6.71 -14.43
CA THR A 84 18.15 6.59 -15.13
C THR A 84 17.92 6.33 -16.61
N ASN A 85 18.68 7.03 -17.45
CA ASN A 85 18.77 6.76 -18.89
C ASN A 85 20.13 6.13 -19.25
N GLY A 86 20.66 5.31 -18.35
CA GLY A 86 21.96 4.66 -18.46
C GLY A 86 23.00 5.36 -17.59
N GLN A 87 23.65 6.38 -18.13
CA GLN A 87 24.74 7.09 -17.42
C GLN A 87 24.26 8.27 -16.58
N VAL A 88 23.05 8.77 -16.83
CA VAL A 88 22.57 10.01 -16.23
C VAL A 88 21.31 9.74 -15.41
N TRP A 89 21.32 10.27 -14.20
CA TRP A 89 20.16 10.24 -13.32
C TRP A 89 19.38 11.53 -13.44
N THR A 90 18.06 11.43 -13.46
CA THR A 90 17.17 12.57 -13.55
C THR A 90 16.13 12.53 -12.45
N LEU A 91 15.78 13.70 -11.89
CA LEU A 91 14.69 13.85 -10.93
C LEU A 91 14.01 15.20 -11.18
N ALA A 92 12.69 15.18 -11.38
CA ALA A 92 11.88 16.38 -11.61
C ALA A 92 12.43 17.30 -12.73
N GLY A 93 12.97 16.70 -13.80
CA GLY A 93 13.55 17.42 -14.94
C GLY A 93 15.02 17.85 -14.77
N PHE A 94 15.63 17.62 -13.61
CA PHE A 94 17.04 17.92 -13.37
C PHE A 94 17.89 16.69 -13.61
N THR A 95 18.94 16.84 -14.40
CA THR A 95 20.03 15.88 -14.46
C THR A 95 20.88 16.01 -13.21
N LEU A 96 20.97 14.96 -12.41
CA LEU A 96 21.69 14.93 -11.14
C LEU A 96 23.15 14.52 -11.32
N GLU A 97 24.00 15.10 -10.47
CA GLU A 97 25.36 14.64 -10.25
C GLU A 97 25.35 13.25 -9.59
N ALA A 98 26.33 12.39 -9.91
CA ALA A 98 26.26 10.95 -9.62
C ALA A 98 26.15 10.63 -8.12
N ILE A 99 26.88 11.34 -7.25
CA ILE A 99 26.86 11.08 -5.81
C ILE A 99 25.49 11.47 -5.23
N LEU A 100 24.96 12.63 -5.63
CA LEU A 100 23.66 13.12 -5.16
C LEU A 100 22.48 12.33 -5.76
N ALA A 101 22.62 11.84 -6.98
CA ALA A 101 21.68 10.91 -7.59
C ALA A 101 21.49 9.65 -6.75
N GLN A 102 22.58 9.00 -6.33
CA GLN A 102 22.50 7.79 -5.50
C GLN A 102 21.79 8.06 -4.17
N ARG A 103 21.98 9.25 -3.58
CA ARG A 103 21.26 9.66 -2.36
C ARG A 103 19.76 9.80 -2.61
N ALA A 104 19.36 10.42 -3.72
CA ALA A 104 17.95 10.53 -4.09
C ALA A 104 17.31 9.16 -4.40
N VAL A 105 18.04 8.26 -5.08
CA VAL A 105 17.59 6.89 -5.35
C VAL A 105 17.36 6.12 -4.06
N LYS A 106 18.33 6.15 -3.14
CA LYS A 106 18.18 5.51 -1.82
C LYS A 106 16.99 6.08 -1.05
N MET A 107 16.84 7.40 -1.05
CA MET A 107 15.71 8.07 -0.41
C MET A 107 14.35 7.62 -1.00
N TYR A 108 14.26 7.49 -2.32
CA TYR A 108 13.07 6.97 -2.98
C TYR A 108 12.79 5.50 -2.61
N GLN A 109 13.81 4.64 -2.62
CA GLN A 109 13.67 3.24 -2.23
C GLN A 109 13.20 3.09 -0.78
N ASP A 110 13.78 3.86 0.14
CA ASP A 110 13.39 3.89 1.55
C ASP A 110 11.94 4.35 1.70
N HIS A 111 11.53 5.38 0.96
CA HIS A 111 10.14 5.86 0.96
C HIS A 111 9.16 4.79 0.46
N VAL A 112 9.42 4.18 -0.70
CA VAL A 112 8.57 3.12 -1.25
C VAL A 112 8.45 1.95 -0.26
N ARG A 113 9.56 1.57 0.38
CA ARG A 113 9.57 0.52 1.40
C ARG A 113 8.68 0.89 2.59
N GLN A 114 8.81 2.10 3.13
CA GLN A 114 7.99 2.56 4.26
C GLN A 114 6.51 2.63 3.90
N THR A 115 6.17 3.15 2.72
CA THR A 115 4.79 3.22 2.25
C THR A 115 4.18 1.82 2.11
N ARG A 116 4.91 0.86 1.51
CA ARG A 116 4.45 -0.53 1.43
C ARG A 116 4.24 -1.18 2.80
N LEU A 117 5.12 -0.91 3.77
CA LEU A 117 4.95 -1.37 5.15
C LEU A 117 3.70 -0.78 5.81
N ALA A 118 3.45 0.52 5.61
CA ALA A 118 2.24 1.17 6.12
C ALA A 118 0.99 0.55 5.50
N THR A 119 0.99 0.31 4.17
CA THR A 119 -0.11 -0.37 3.48
C THR A 119 -0.33 -1.79 3.98
N ALA A 120 0.74 -2.55 4.23
CA ALA A 120 0.63 -3.90 4.80
C ALA A 120 -0.05 -3.87 6.18
N LYS A 121 0.27 -2.89 7.03
CA LYS A 121 -0.38 -2.73 8.35
C LYS A 121 -1.85 -2.36 8.22
N SER A 122 -2.19 -1.41 7.35
CA SER A 122 -3.61 -1.03 7.14
C SER A 122 -4.43 -2.19 6.59
N LEU A 123 -3.84 -3.09 5.77
CA LEU A 123 -4.52 -4.29 5.28
C LEU A 123 -4.78 -5.31 6.40
N VAL A 124 -3.85 -5.45 7.36
CA VAL A 124 -4.08 -6.27 8.57
C VAL A 124 -5.22 -5.69 9.42
N GLU A 125 -5.25 -4.36 9.59
CA GLU A 125 -6.33 -3.67 10.32
C GLU A 125 -7.68 -3.79 9.62
N ALA A 126 -7.70 -3.86 8.29
CA ALA A 126 -8.88 -4.10 7.47
C ALA A 126 -9.28 -5.59 7.38
N GLU A 127 -8.63 -6.47 8.14
CA GLU A 127 -8.82 -7.93 8.13
C GLU A 127 -8.58 -8.62 6.77
N ASP A 128 -7.94 -7.94 5.82
CA ASP A 128 -7.50 -8.51 4.55
C ASP A 128 -6.10 -9.13 4.72
N PHE A 129 -6.08 -10.29 5.40
CA PHE A 129 -4.85 -10.96 5.77
C PHE A 129 -4.08 -11.52 4.58
N GLU A 130 -4.73 -11.91 3.48
CA GLU A 130 -4.01 -12.45 2.33
C GLU A 130 -3.31 -11.33 1.54
N ALA A 131 -3.99 -10.19 1.31
CA ALA A 131 -3.34 -9.04 0.68
C ALA A 131 -2.20 -8.50 1.57
N ALA A 132 -2.39 -8.44 2.89
CA ALA A 132 -1.35 -8.08 3.84
C ALA A 132 -0.15 -9.03 3.78
N ALA A 133 -0.38 -10.35 3.73
CA ALA A 133 0.68 -11.34 3.63
C ALA A 133 1.47 -11.19 2.31
N GLN A 134 0.79 -10.96 1.19
CA GLN A 134 1.44 -10.70 -0.10
C GLN A 134 2.31 -9.43 -0.06
N ALA A 135 1.84 -8.37 0.59
CA ALA A 135 2.62 -7.14 0.78
C ALA A 135 3.91 -7.39 1.58
N TYR A 136 3.85 -8.18 2.67
CA TYR A 136 5.03 -8.58 3.42
C TYR A 136 5.98 -9.47 2.61
N GLN A 137 5.45 -10.41 1.81
CA GLN A 137 6.27 -11.25 0.91
C GLN A 137 7.01 -10.40 -0.13
N ALA A 138 6.34 -9.41 -0.73
CA ALA A 138 6.96 -8.48 -1.68
C ALA A 138 8.09 -7.63 -1.07
N LEU A 139 8.14 -7.52 0.26
CA LEU A 139 9.20 -6.87 1.02
C LEU A 139 10.27 -7.85 1.55
N GLY A 140 10.15 -9.15 1.26
CA GLY A 140 11.03 -10.21 1.76
C GLY A 140 10.79 -10.60 3.23
N MET A 141 9.67 -10.18 3.82
CA MET A 141 9.30 -10.40 5.23
C MET A 141 8.45 -11.67 5.38
N TRP A 142 9.07 -12.82 5.13
CA TRP A 142 8.39 -14.11 5.08
C TRP A 142 7.82 -14.56 6.43
N LYS A 143 8.47 -14.18 7.54
CA LYS A 143 8.03 -14.53 8.89
C LYS A 143 6.71 -13.84 9.23
N GLU A 144 6.65 -12.54 9.00
CA GLU A 144 5.49 -11.68 9.22
C GLU A 144 4.33 -12.11 8.31
N ALA A 145 4.60 -12.40 7.03
CA ALA A 145 3.60 -12.95 6.13
C ALA A 145 2.99 -14.27 6.65
N GLY A 146 3.82 -15.16 7.20
CA GLY A 146 3.35 -16.40 7.82
C GLY A 146 2.53 -16.19 9.09
N GLU A 147 2.88 -15.19 9.91
CA GLU A 147 2.13 -14.80 11.11
C GLU A 147 0.75 -14.26 10.75
N VAL A 148 0.67 -13.35 9.78
CA VAL A 148 -0.59 -12.79 9.27
C VAL A 148 -1.52 -13.91 8.75
N ARG A 149 -1.01 -14.87 7.96
CA ARG A 149 -1.80 -16.02 7.51
C ARG A 149 -2.25 -16.95 8.65
N ARG A 150 -1.48 -17.04 9.74
CA ARG A 150 -1.90 -17.77 10.95
C ARG A 150 -3.01 -17.03 11.70
N MET A 151 -3.00 -15.70 11.73
CA MET A 151 -4.07 -14.90 12.33
C MET A 151 -5.40 -15.14 11.61
N ALA A 152 -5.40 -15.11 10.27
CA ALA A 152 -6.57 -15.44 9.45
C ALA A 152 -7.17 -16.80 9.82
N ARG A 153 -6.32 -17.84 9.98
CA ARG A 153 -6.78 -19.18 10.37
C ARG A 153 -7.33 -19.24 11.79
N ARG A 154 -6.80 -18.46 12.73
CA ARG A 154 -7.29 -18.43 14.12
C ARG A 154 -8.67 -17.79 14.24
N GLN A 155 -8.96 -16.75 13.46
CA GLN A 155 -10.30 -16.13 13.42
C GLN A 155 -11.38 -17.05 12.85
N VAL A 156 -11.04 -17.93 11.89
CA VAL A 156 -12.00 -18.91 11.35
C VAL A 156 -12.35 -20.00 12.38
N VAL A 157 -11.44 -20.31 13.31
CA VAL A 157 -11.63 -21.36 14.32
C VAL A 157 -12.50 -20.89 15.51
N THR A 158 -12.81 -19.60 15.63
CA THR A 158 -13.77 -19.09 16.64
C THR A 158 -15.25 -19.24 16.22
N GLN A 159 -15.59 -20.18 15.33
CA GLN A 159 -16.96 -20.70 15.27
C GLN A 159 -17.16 -21.67 16.43
N VAL A 160 -17.81 -21.20 17.49
CA VAL A 160 -18.17 -22.01 18.66
C VAL A 160 -19.10 -23.13 18.20
N HIS A 161 -18.59 -24.36 18.07
CA HIS A 161 -19.42 -25.55 17.94
C HIS A 161 -20.14 -25.77 19.27
N VAL A 162 -21.35 -25.22 19.40
CA VAL A 162 -22.22 -25.51 20.54
C VAL A 162 -22.86 -26.88 20.30
N ASN A 163 -22.57 -27.84 21.17
CA ASN A 163 -23.19 -29.16 21.11
C ASN A 163 -24.64 -29.07 21.61
N LEU A 164 -25.59 -29.44 20.75
CA LEU A 164 -27.03 -29.39 21.05
C LEU A 164 -27.38 -30.21 22.30
N ASN A 165 -26.65 -31.29 22.59
CA ASN A 165 -26.84 -32.09 23.80
C ASN A 165 -26.54 -31.29 25.08
N ASP A 166 -25.50 -30.46 25.06
CA ASP A 166 -25.11 -29.66 26.23
C ASP A 166 -26.14 -28.57 26.51
N LEU A 167 -26.74 -28.00 25.46
CA LEU A 167 -27.83 -27.00 25.60
C LEU A 167 -29.09 -27.62 26.21
N ILE A 168 -29.47 -28.83 25.81
CA ILE A 168 -30.65 -29.53 26.37
C ILE A 168 -30.40 -29.89 27.83
N GLU A 169 -29.18 -30.33 28.19
CA GLU A 169 -28.83 -30.62 29.58
C GLU A 169 -28.84 -29.36 30.46
N GLN A 170 -28.40 -28.23 29.91
CA GLN A 170 -28.46 -26.95 30.62
C GLN A 170 -29.89 -26.43 30.79
N LEU A 171 -30.76 -26.60 29.79
CA LEU A 171 -32.20 -26.35 29.95
C LEU A 171 -32.80 -27.20 31.07
N ARG A 172 -32.41 -28.48 31.17
CA ARG A 172 -32.83 -29.37 32.26
C ARG A 172 -32.38 -28.86 33.61
N LYS A 173 -31.11 -28.46 33.75
CA LYS A 173 -30.56 -27.89 34.99
C LYS A 173 -31.22 -26.57 35.38
N ALA A 174 -31.60 -25.74 34.40
CA ALA A 174 -32.24 -24.45 34.63
C ALA A 174 -33.77 -24.56 34.87
N GLY A 175 -34.38 -25.72 34.62
CA GLY A 175 -35.83 -25.91 34.73
C GLY A 175 -36.63 -25.06 33.71
N ILE A 176 -35.99 -24.64 32.62
CA ILE A 176 -36.59 -23.76 31.61
C ILE A 176 -37.27 -24.62 30.55
N SER A 177 -38.50 -24.24 30.19
CA SER A 177 -39.22 -24.81 29.05
C SER A 177 -39.56 -23.68 28.08
N THR A 178 -39.39 -23.93 26.78
CA THR A 178 -39.62 -22.92 25.73
C THR A 178 -40.37 -23.50 24.57
N ASP A 179 -41.17 -22.67 23.91
CA ASP A 179 -41.97 -23.08 22.76
C ASP A 179 -41.28 -22.64 21.47
N TYR A 180 -40.77 -23.61 20.71
CA TYR A 180 -40.18 -23.40 19.40
C TYR A 180 -41.26 -23.41 18.32
N THR A 181 -41.26 -22.41 17.44
CA THR A 181 -42.26 -22.30 16.37
C THR A 181 -41.71 -22.92 15.09
N CYS A 182 -42.39 -23.93 14.55
CA CYS A 182 -41.95 -24.59 13.33
C CYS A 182 -42.00 -23.62 12.13
N PRO A 183 -40.91 -23.41 11.39
CA PRO A 183 -40.90 -22.50 10.25
C PRO A 183 -41.73 -23.00 9.06
N ALA A 184 -42.01 -24.31 8.99
CA ALA A 184 -42.76 -24.90 7.88
C ALA A 184 -44.28 -24.83 8.05
N CYS A 185 -44.80 -24.95 9.28
CA CYS A 185 -46.25 -25.00 9.53
C CYS A 185 -46.75 -24.01 10.59
N GLY A 186 -45.86 -23.29 11.27
CA GLY A 186 -46.21 -22.40 12.38
C GLY A 186 -46.62 -23.12 13.67
N GLY A 187 -46.53 -24.45 13.73
CA GLY A 187 -46.87 -25.23 14.93
C GLY A 187 -45.91 -24.96 16.08
N HIS A 188 -46.45 -24.79 17.29
CA HIS A 188 -45.66 -24.57 18.50
C HIS A 188 -45.26 -25.89 19.15
N ILE A 189 -43.96 -26.15 19.25
CA ILE A 189 -43.36 -27.35 19.81
C ILE A 189 -42.73 -26.98 21.15
N ARG A 190 -43.20 -27.61 22.23
CA ARG A 190 -42.65 -27.37 23.57
C ARG A 190 -41.35 -28.15 23.76
N ILE A 191 -40.24 -27.43 23.90
CA ILE A 191 -38.92 -27.97 24.20
C ILE A 191 -38.67 -27.83 25.70
N SER A 192 -38.41 -28.95 26.35
CA SER A 192 -38.08 -29.04 27.77
C SER A 192 -36.83 -29.90 27.97
N GLY A 193 -36.28 -29.92 29.18
CA GLY A 193 -35.14 -30.79 29.51
C GLY A 193 -35.42 -32.30 29.36
N GLU A 194 -36.67 -32.72 29.17
CA GLU A 194 -37.07 -34.12 28.95
C GLU A 194 -37.26 -34.46 27.47
N THR A 195 -37.17 -33.46 26.57
CA THR A 195 -37.35 -33.67 25.14
C THR A 195 -36.13 -34.36 24.53
N SER A 196 -36.30 -35.52 23.90
CA SER A 196 -35.21 -36.26 23.25
C SER A 196 -34.90 -35.71 21.87
N LEU A 197 -33.61 -35.74 21.47
CA LEU A 197 -33.15 -35.30 20.15
C LEU A 197 -33.87 -35.97 18.98
N THR A 198 -34.27 -37.23 19.15
CA THR A 198 -35.04 -37.98 18.15
C THR A 198 -36.43 -37.40 17.89
N LYS A 199 -37.06 -36.78 18.89
CA LYS A 199 -38.35 -36.08 18.74
C LYS A 199 -38.17 -34.68 18.13
N LEU A 200 -36.97 -34.12 18.21
CA LEU A 200 -36.60 -32.82 17.66
C LEU A 200 -36.05 -32.90 16.22
N ALA A 201 -35.89 -34.10 15.66
CA ALA A 201 -35.43 -34.25 14.28
C ALA A 201 -36.51 -33.85 13.26
N SER A 202 -37.79 -33.99 13.62
CA SER A 202 -38.92 -33.66 12.77
C SER A 202 -40.05 -32.99 13.55
N CYS A 203 -40.82 -32.15 12.88
CA CYS A 203 -41.99 -31.51 13.48
C CYS A 203 -43.11 -32.54 13.72
N GLU A 204 -43.65 -32.58 14.94
CA GLU A 204 -44.77 -33.48 15.30
C GLU A 204 -46.07 -33.16 14.55
N TYR A 205 -46.23 -31.93 14.06
CA TYR A 205 -47.46 -31.47 13.39
C TYR A 205 -47.43 -31.68 11.87
N CYS A 206 -46.32 -31.39 11.20
CA CYS A 206 -46.24 -31.42 9.73
C CYS A 206 -45.17 -32.39 9.18
N GLY A 207 -44.39 -33.04 10.04
CA GLY A 207 -43.34 -33.98 9.64
C GLY A 207 -42.11 -33.35 9.00
N SER A 208 -42.02 -32.01 8.91
CA SER A 208 -40.85 -31.34 8.33
C SER A 208 -39.59 -31.61 9.15
N VAL A 209 -38.48 -31.92 8.49
CA VAL A 209 -37.16 -32.06 9.14
C VAL A 209 -36.72 -30.70 9.66
N MET A 210 -36.38 -30.63 10.95
CA MET A 210 -35.90 -29.39 11.57
C MET A 210 -34.39 -29.29 11.39
N GLN A 211 -33.91 -28.13 10.92
CA GLN A 211 -32.47 -27.91 10.79
C GLN A 211 -31.83 -27.76 12.17
N THR A 212 -30.73 -28.47 12.39
CA THR A 212 -30.00 -28.46 13.66
C THR A 212 -29.41 -27.09 13.97
N THR A 213 -29.04 -26.31 12.96
CA THR A 213 -28.54 -24.93 13.11
C THR A 213 -29.57 -24.00 13.74
N ASP A 214 -30.81 -24.03 13.25
CA ASP A 214 -31.89 -23.14 13.73
C ASP A 214 -32.27 -23.46 15.19
N LEU A 215 -32.26 -24.76 15.54
CA LEU A 215 -32.50 -25.23 16.90
C LEU A 215 -31.37 -24.82 17.86
N VAL A 216 -30.11 -24.95 17.44
CA VAL A 216 -28.94 -24.52 18.24
C VAL A 216 -28.99 -23.02 18.50
N ASP A 217 -29.26 -22.21 17.47
CA ASP A 217 -29.34 -20.75 17.60
C ASP A 217 -30.49 -20.30 18.50
N PHE A 218 -31.65 -20.95 18.41
CA PHE A 218 -32.78 -20.69 19.30
C PHE A 218 -32.46 -21.05 20.75
N LEU A 219 -31.92 -22.25 20.98
CA LEU A 219 -31.59 -22.72 22.33
C LEU A 219 -30.45 -21.93 22.96
N ALA A 220 -29.44 -21.54 22.20
CA ALA A 220 -28.36 -20.66 22.68
C ALA A 220 -28.90 -19.31 23.16
N LYS A 221 -29.85 -18.71 22.42
CA LYS A 221 -30.53 -17.46 22.82
C LYS A 221 -31.33 -17.61 24.11
N VAL A 222 -32.03 -18.74 24.28
CA VAL A 222 -32.85 -19.03 25.46
C VAL A 222 -31.98 -19.29 26.70
N VAL A 223 -30.89 -20.04 26.55
CA VAL A 223 -29.96 -20.38 27.64
C VAL A 223 -29.04 -19.21 28.00
N GLY A 224 -28.95 -18.19 27.15
CA GLY A 224 -28.18 -16.97 27.41
C GLY A 224 -26.70 -17.07 27.04
N TYR A 225 -26.33 -18.01 26.16
CA TYR A 225 -25.00 -17.99 25.53
C TYR A 225 -24.94 -16.79 24.57
N ARG A 226 -24.17 -15.77 24.94
CA ARG A 226 -23.75 -14.66 24.08
C ARG A 226 -22.29 -14.83 23.70
#